data_AF-C0QD30-F1
#
_entry.id   AF-C0QD30-F1
#
_cell.length_a   1.000
_cell.length_b   1.000
_cell.length_c   1.000
_cell.angle_alpha   90.00
_cell.angle_beta   90.00
_cell.angle_gamma   90.00
#
_symmetry.space_group_name_H-M   'P 1'
#
loop_
_entity.id
_entity.type
_entity.pdbx_description
1 polymer ?
#
loop_
_entity_poly.entity_id
_entity_poly.type
_entity_poly.pdbx_seq_one_letter_code
_entity_poly.pdbx_strand_id
1 'polypeptide(L)'
;METAKAAKQVFGFQKSFFDNSFNAMCIVQDQTENMVTGFMNQLPWMTADGKKAVENTMDFTKKIRGDFKKTIDDGYKNFDSFFETK
;
A
#
# COMPACT_ATOMS: atom_id res chain seq x y z
N MET A 1 0.44 -30.88 -14.69
CA MET A 1 1.37 -30.79 -13.55
C MET A 1 2.45 -29.72 -13.75
N GLU A 2 3.14 -29.65 -14.90
CA GLU A 2 4.17 -28.62 -15.13
C GLU A 2 3.62 -27.20 -15.31
N THR A 3 2.56 -27.02 -16.11
CA THR A 3 1.93 -25.70 -16.32
C THR A 3 1.41 -25.08 -15.02
N ALA A 4 0.92 -25.91 -14.09
CA ALA A 4 0.46 -25.47 -12.77
C ALA A 4 1.63 -25.01 -11.88
N LYS A 5 2.77 -25.71 -11.92
CA LYS A 5 4.00 -25.28 -11.22
C LYS A 5 4.56 -23.99 -11.79
N ALA A 6 4.61 -23.87 -13.12
CA ALA A 6 5.05 -22.64 -13.79
C ALA A 6 4.15 -21.46 -13.44
N ALA A 7 2.82 -21.65 -13.44
CA ALA A 7 1.86 -20.64 -13.00
C ALA A 7 2.11 -20.22 -11.54
N LYS A 8 2.26 -21.17 -10.61
CA LYS A 8 2.55 -20.87 -9.19
C LYS A 8 3.84 -20.05 -9.02
N GLN A 9 4.89 -20.37 -9.77
CA GLN A 9 6.15 -19.61 -9.73
C GLN A 9 5.98 -18.17 -10.24
N VAL A 10 5.27 -17.97 -11.36
CA VAL A 10 5.01 -16.63 -11.91
C VAL A 10 4.18 -15.79 -10.94
N PHE A 11 3.14 -16.37 -10.34
CA PHE A 11 2.33 -15.68 -9.34
C PHE A 11 3.13 -15.34 -8.08
N GLY A 12 3.99 -16.25 -7.61
CA GLY A 12 4.90 -15.97 -6.50
C GLY A 12 5.84 -14.80 -6.79
N PHE A 13 6.42 -14.76 -8.00
CA PHE A 13 7.26 -13.63 -8.43
C PHE A 13 6.47 -12.32 -8.48
N GLN A 14 5.27 -12.32 -9.07
CA GLN A 14 4.40 -11.14 -9.12
C GLN A 14 4.04 -10.64 -7.72
N LYS A 15 3.75 -11.55 -6.78
CA LYS A 15 3.47 -11.20 -5.39
C LYS A 15 4.67 -10.51 -4.73
N SER A 16 5.86 -11.11 -4.83
CA SER A 16 7.08 -10.53 -4.27
C SER A 16 7.42 -9.17 -4.89
N PHE A 17 7.27 -9.03 -6.20
CA PHE A 17 7.47 -7.75 -6.89
C PHE A 17 6.48 -6.68 -6.42
N PHE A 18 5.20 -7.05 -6.30
CA PHE A 18 4.17 -6.17 -5.77
C PHE A 18 4.45 -5.76 -4.33
N ASP A 19 4.76 -6.71 -3.44
CA ASP A 19 5.07 -6.45 -2.03
C ASP A 19 6.23 -5.46 -1.88
N ASN A 20 7.30 -5.66 -2.63
CA ASN A 20 8.46 -4.75 -2.62
C ASN A 20 8.11 -3.36 -3.15
N SER A 21 7.40 -3.28 -4.28
CA SER A 21 7.00 -2.01 -4.89
C SER A 21 6.03 -1.23 -3.99
N PHE A 22 5.09 -1.93 -3.36
CA PHE A 22 4.13 -1.37 -2.41
C PHE A 22 4.85 -0.82 -1.18
N ASN A 23 5.81 -1.57 -0.61
CA ASN A 23 6.59 -1.10 0.54
C ASN A 23 7.41 0.14 0.19
N ALA A 24 8.05 0.18 -0.98
CA ALA A 24 8.77 1.37 -1.45
C ALA A 24 7.83 2.58 -1.58
N MET A 25 6.62 2.38 -2.13
CA MET A 25 5.61 3.43 -2.23
C MET A 25 5.18 3.95 -0.86
N CYS A 26 4.94 3.06 0.11
CA CYS A 26 4.60 3.45 1.48
C CYS A 26 5.69 4.33 2.11
N ILE A 27 6.96 3.97 1.95
CA ILE A 27 8.09 4.77 2.45
C ILE A 27 8.08 6.18 1.85
N VAL A 28 7.91 6.30 0.53
CA VAL A 28 7.88 7.61 -0.16
C VAL A 28 6.70 8.45 0.33
N GLN A 29 5.52 7.85 0.48
CA GLN A 29 4.35 8.55 1.00
C GLN A 29 4.54 9.01 2.44
N ASP A 30 5.10 8.16 3.31
CA ASP A 30 5.35 8.50 4.71
C ASP A 30 6.39 9.62 4.85
N GLN A 31 7.43 9.61 4.02
CA GLN A 31 8.39 10.71 3.96
C GLN A 31 7.76 12.01 3.45
N THR A 32 6.91 11.92 2.42
CA THR A 32 6.19 13.07 1.89
C THR A 32 5.24 13.66 2.94
N GLU A 33 4.55 12.81 3.70
CA GLU A 33 3.68 13.22 4.79
C GLU A 33 4.43 14.02 5.86
N ASN A 34 5.60 13.51 6.28
CA ASN A 34 6.45 14.20 7.23
C ASN A 34 6.92 15.56 6.70
N MET A 35 7.30 15.63 5.41
CA MET A 35 7.70 16.88 4.76
C MET A 35 6.54 17.88 4.71
N VAL A 36 5.35 17.45 4.30
CA VAL A 36 4.15 18.31 4.24
C VAL A 36 3.78 18.81 5.63
N THR A 37 3.79 17.93 6.64
CA THR A 37 3.49 18.31 8.03
C THR A 37 4.51 19.33 8.55
N GLY A 38 5.80 19.12 8.30
CA GLY A 38 6.85 20.08 8.63
C GLY A 38 6.64 21.43 7.97
N PHE A 39 6.35 21.44 6.67
CA PHE A 39 6.09 22.66 5.90
C PHE A 39 4.84 23.41 6.42
N MET A 40 3.74 22.70 6.69
CA MET A 40 2.52 23.32 7.22
C MET A 40 2.73 24.03 8.55
N ASN A 41 3.55 23.44 9.44
CA ASN A 41 3.84 24.03 10.75
C ASN A 41 4.66 25.33 10.65
N GLN A 42 5.29 25.60 9.51
CA GLN A 42 6.05 26.84 9.25
C GLN A 42 5.20 27.96 8.65
N LEU A 43 3.97 27.68 8.20
CA LEU A 43 3.14 28.65 7.51
C LEU A 43 2.36 29.53 8.52
N PRO A 44 2.60 30.86 8.56
CA PRO A 44 1.99 31.74 9.56
C PRO A 44 0.47 31.93 9.40
N TRP A 45 -0.08 31.60 8.22
CA TRP A 45 -1.52 31.65 7.92
C TRP A 45 -2.24 30.30 8.09
N MET A 46 -1.54 29.26 8.56
CA MET A 46 -2.13 27.93 8.69
C MET A 46 -3.14 27.92 9.83
N THR A 47 -4.41 27.67 9.50
CA THR A 47 -5.48 27.56 10.51
C THR A 47 -5.54 26.15 11.10
N ALA A 48 -6.14 26.02 12.29
CA ALA A 48 -6.36 24.71 12.93
C ALA A 48 -7.20 23.78 12.05
N ASP A 49 -8.26 24.29 11.42
CA ASP A 49 -9.12 23.52 10.51
C ASP A 49 -8.37 23.09 9.24
N GLY A 50 -7.51 23.96 8.68
CA GLY A 50 -6.68 23.63 7.52
C GLY A 50 -5.70 22.52 7.83
N LYS A 51 -5.03 22.59 8.98
CA LYS A 51 -4.12 21.53 9.46
C LYS A 51 -4.86 20.20 9.62
N LYS A 52 -6.04 20.22 10.28
CA LYS A 52 -6.87 19.03 10.46
C LYS A 52 -7.34 18.42 9.14
N ALA A 53 -7.66 19.24 8.14
CA ALA A 53 -8.06 18.74 6.82
C ALA A 53 -6.92 17.99 6.11
N VAL A 54 -5.69 18.47 6.26
CA VAL A 54 -4.50 17.79 5.71
C VAL A 54 -4.19 16.50 6.46
N GLU A 55 -4.21 16.53 7.80
CA GLU A 55 -4.04 15.33 8.64
C GLU A 55 -5.07 14.23 8.28
N ASN A 56 -6.35 14.60 8.14
CA ASN A 56 -7.40 13.68 7.70
C ASN A 56 -7.13 13.09 6.31
N THR A 57 -6.57 13.88 5.39
CA THR A 57 -6.24 13.42 4.02
C THR A 57 -5.08 12.43 4.04
N MET A 58 -4.08 12.65 4.91
CA MET A 58 -2.96 11.74 5.12
C MET A 58 -3.44 10.40 5.70
N ASP A 59 -4.29 10.44 6.73
CA ASP A 59 -4.87 9.24 7.34
C ASP A 59 -5.75 8.46 6.37
N PHE A 60 -6.58 9.16 5.58
CA PHE A 60 -7.40 8.54 4.55
C PHE A 60 -6.54 7.85 3.48
N THR A 61 -5.43 8.48 3.08
CA THR A 61 -4.48 7.90 2.13
C THR A 61 -3.83 6.62 2.68
N LYS A 62 -3.41 6.62 3.95
CA LYS A 62 -2.90 5.43 4.65
C LYS A 62 -3.94 4.31 4.72
N LYS A 63 -5.21 4.66 4.98
CA LYS A 63 -6.30 3.70 5.00
C LYS A 63 -6.49 3.05 3.62
N ILE A 64 -6.64 3.86 2.56
CA ILE A 64 -6.87 3.34 1.21
C ILE A 64 -5.73 2.44 0.75
N ARG A 65 -4.45 2.84 0.95
CA ARG A 65 -3.33 1.98 0.54
C ARG A 65 -3.33 0.65 1.30
N GLY A 66 -3.71 0.66 2.59
CA GLY A 66 -3.84 -0.56 3.39
C GLY A 66 -4.95 -1.48 2.90
N ASP A 67 -6.12 -0.91 2.60
CA ASP A 67 -7.26 -1.65 2.02
C ASP A 67 -6.91 -2.24 0.65
N PHE A 68 -6.18 -1.49 -0.18
CA PHE A 68 -5.66 -1.97 -1.46
C PHE A 68 -4.71 -3.15 -1.28
N LYS A 69 -3.73 -3.04 -0.37
CA LYS A 69 -2.79 -4.14 -0.05
C LYS A 69 -3.52 -5.39 0.39
N LYS A 70 -4.49 -5.24 1.31
CA LYS A 70 -5.31 -6.33 1.81
C LYS A 70 -6.06 -7.04 0.68
N THR A 71 -6.68 -6.28 -0.22
CA THR A 71 -7.42 -6.83 -1.36
C THR A 71 -6.52 -7.69 -2.25
N ILE A 72 -5.30 -7.21 -2.54
CA ILE A 72 -4.32 -7.96 -3.33
C ILE A 72 -3.85 -9.21 -2.59
N ASP A 73 -3.55 -9.11 -1.30
CA ASP A 73 -3.13 -10.25 -0.48
C ASP A 73 -4.18 -11.34 -0.40
N ASP A 74 -5.45 -10.96 -0.23
CA ASP A 74 -6.56 -11.90 -0.21
C ASP A 74 -6.75 -12.58 -1.58
N GLY A 75 -6.51 -11.84 -2.67
CA GLY A 75 -6.44 -12.41 -4.02
C GLY A 75 -5.36 -13.49 -4.18
N TYR A 76 -4.15 -13.24 -3.67
CA TYR A 76 -3.07 -14.23 -3.69
C TYR A 76 -3.37 -15.46 -2.81
N LYS A 77 -3.93 -15.27 -1.61
CA LYS A 77 -4.34 -16.39 -0.74
C LYS A 77 -5.39 -17.28 -1.40
N ASN A 78 -6.36 -16.67 -2.07
CA ASN A 78 -7.38 -17.40 -2.82
C ASN A 78 -6.73 -18.23 -3.94
N PHE A 79 -5.79 -17.62 -4.68
CA PHE A 79 -5.02 -18.32 -5.71
C PHE A 79 -4.25 -19.51 -5.13
N ASP A 80 -3.49 -19.35 -4.05
CA ASP A 80 -2.77 -20.45 -3.41
C ASP A 80 -3.70 -21.60 -3.01
N SER A 81 -4.87 -21.28 -2.43
CA SER A 81 -5.88 -22.26 -2.04
C SER A 81 -6.39 -23.09 -3.24
N PHE A 82 -6.55 -22.48 -4.43
CA PHE A 82 -6.95 -23.19 -5.65
C PHE A 82 -5.93 -24.24 -6.10
N PHE A 83 -4.63 -24.02 -5.86
CA PHE A 83 -3.56 -24.97 -6.21
C PHE A 83 -3.30 -26.01 -5.13
N GLU A 84 -3.73 -25.77 -3.89
CA GLU A 84 -3.68 -26.77 -2.81
C GLU A 84 -4.86 -27.75 -2.86
N THR A 85 -5.97 -27.35 -3.47
CA THR A 85 -7.19 -28.17 -3.61
C THR A 85 -7.15 -29.11 -4.85
N LYS A 86 -6.08 -29.09 -5.65
CA LYS A 86 -5.88 -29.93 -6.84
C LYS A 86 -4.62 -30.78 -6.74
#